data_AF-A0A3N4H1D1-F1
#
_entry.id   AF-A0A3N4H1D1-F1
#
_cell.length_a   1.000
_cell.length_b   1.000
_cell.length_c   1.000
_cell.angle_alpha   90.00
_cell.angle_beta   90.00
_cell.angle_gamma   90.00
#
_symmetry.space_group_name_H-M   'P 1'
#
loop_
_entity.id
_entity.type
_entity.pdbx_description
1 polymer ?
#
loop_
_entity_poly.entity_id
_entity_poly.type
_entity_poly.pdbx_seq_one_letter_code
_entity_poly.pdbx_strand_id
1 'polypeptide(L)'
;MISFFRIIRQKLLQENRITRYLAYAIGEIFLVVIGILIALQVNNYREAQQTKARETAFLHGLRSDLLLNLDELQRSITRYSRAGRSAEVMISYFEGAPITNTDSLNFHTMEVLYWDPFIRNNSTLREMISSGSLGILSDDSLKNELLRMELSYDKIDGDQEHMRYDYQEYLYGPFFRTGDVGQAYKDYMAILGGVEQATKNTRNADVIKVLLNDPAYKNGFFLCLLNAKNLISNLEEMVISTQRSLERIDIQLNKTGTL
;
A
#
# COMPACT_ATOMS: atom_id res chain seq x y z
N MET A 1 3.51 -42.27 43.41
CA MET A 1 4.88 -42.55 42.93
C MET A 1 5.95 -42.29 43.99
N ILE A 2 5.93 -41.17 44.71
CA ILE A 2 6.96 -40.84 45.73
C ILE A 2 7.09 -41.88 46.86
N SER A 3 6.00 -42.51 47.31
CA SER A 3 6.03 -43.52 48.39
C SER A 3 6.70 -44.84 47.97
N PHE A 4 6.53 -45.26 46.72
CA PHE A 4 7.07 -46.52 46.20
C PHE A 4 8.60 -46.46 46.07
N PHE A 5 9.12 -45.38 45.48
CA PHE A 5 10.56 -45.15 45.36
C PHE A 5 11.22 -44.90 46.74
N ARG A 6 10.49 -44.30 47.69
CA ARG A 6 10.94 -44.11 49.08
C ARG A 6 11.14 -45.43 49.83
N ILE A 7 10.24 -46.40 49.68
CA ILE A 7 10.34 -47.73 50.34
C ILE A 7 11.54 -48.51 49.78
N ILE A 8 11.78 -48.44 48.47
CA ILE A 8 12.92 -49.10 47.82
C ILE A 8 14.25 -48.47 48.26
N ARG A 9 14.33 -47.14 48.40
CA ARG A 9 15.52 -46.45 48.94
C ARG A 9 15.86 -46.89 50.35
N GLN A 10 14.88 -47.01 51.23
CA GLN A 10 15.11 -47.44 52.62
C GLN A 10 15.62 -48.88 52.71
N LYS A 11 15.13 -49.79 51.86
CA LYS A 11 15.60 -51.18 51.79
C LYS A 11 17.04 -51.32 51.27
N LEU A 12 17.43 -50.54 50.26
CA LEU A 12 18.78 -50.60 49.66
C LEU A 12 19.87 -49.99 50.56
N LEU A 13 19.52 -49.02 51.40
CA LEU A 13 20.41 -48.44 52.42
C LEU A 13 20.72 -49.43 53.56
N GLN A 14 19.78 -50.32 53.91
CA GLN A 14 20.00 -51.36 54.93
C GLN A 14 20.95 -52.50 54.45
N GLU A 15 21.17 -52.67 53.15
CA GLU A 15 21.97 -53.77 52.59
C GLU A 15 23.47 -53.43 52.32
N ASN A 16 23.99 -52.27 52.72
CA ASN A 16 25.38 -51.82 52.42
C ASN A 16 25.73 -51.74 50.91
N ARG A 17 24.71 -51.61 50.03
CA ARG A 17 24.87 -51.58 48.56
C ARG A 17 24.84 -50.16 48.00
N ILE A 18 25.78 -49.32 48.44
CA ILE A 18 25.90 -47.89 48.04
C ILE A 18 25.92 -47.70 46.51
N THR A 19 26.59 -48.59 45.77
CA THR A 19 26.64 -48.56 44.30
C THR A 19 25.29 -48.75 43.63
N ARG A 20 24.41 -49.63 44.16
CA ARG A 20 23.05 -49.79 43.63
C ARG A 20 22.18 -48.58 43.95
N TYR A 21 22.34 -48.00 45.13
CA TYR A 21 21.63 -46.78 45.53
C TYR A 21 21.98 -45.59 44.61
N LEU A 22 23.26 -45.37 44.34
CA LEU A 22 23.73 -44.33 43.42
C LEU A 22 23.19 -44.54 41.99
N ALA A 23 23.22 -45.76 41.46
CA ALA A 23 22.68 -46.06 40.13
C ALA A 23 21.18 -45.77 40.03
N TYR A 24 20.40 -46.10 41.07
CA TYR A 24 18.96 -45.79 41.11
C TYR A 24 18.68 -44.29 41.22
N ALA A 25 19.43 -43.56 42.05
CA ALA A 25 19.28 -42.11 42.17
C ALA A 25 19.63 -41.37 40.87
N ILE A 26 20.65 -41.84 40.13
CA ILE A 26 20.99 -41.31 38.79
C ILE A 26 19.86 -41.59 37.81
N GLY A 27 19.29 -42.80 37.82
CA GLY A 27 18.14 -43.15 36.97
C GLY A 27 16.90 -42.29 37.26
N GLU A 28 16.64 -41.97 38.53
CA GLU A 28 15.54 -41.09 38.95
C GLU A 28 15.74 -39.65 38.44
N ILE A 29 16.95 -39.11 38.60
CA ILE A 29 17.30 -37.78 38.05
C ILE A 29 17.13 -37.77 36.53
N PHE A 30 17.61 -38.82 35.83
CA PHE A 30 17.50 -38.92 34.39
C PHE A 30 16.04 -38.96 33.91
N LEU A 31 15.17 -39.70 34.60
CA LEU A 31 13.72 -39.74 34.31
C LEU A 31 13.06 -38.38 34.54
N VAL A 32 13.39 -37.68 35.62
CA VAL A 32 12.87 -36.32 35.89
C VAL A 32 13.31 -35.35 34.80
N VAL A 33 14.59 -35.39 34.41
CA VAL A 33 15.13 -34.54 33.34
C VAL A 33 14.41 -34.82 32.01
N ILE A 34 14.21 -36.08 31.63
CA ILE A 34 13.43 -36.44 30.43
C ILE A 34 12.00 -35.88 30.52
N GLY A 35 11.35 -36.00 31.69
CA GLY A 35 10.01 -35.45 31.90
C GLY A 35 9.93 -33.94 31.68
N ILE A 36 10.91 -33.20 32.21
CA ILE A 36 11.02 -31.73 32.04
C ILE A 36 11.27 -31.38 30.57
N LEU A 37 12.18 -32.10 29.90
CA LEU A 37 12.47 -31.87 28.48
C LEU A 37 11.24 -32.10 27.61
N ILE A 38 10.49 -33.19 27.85
CA ILE A 38 9.24 -33.46 27.12
C ILE A 38 8.22 -32.33 27.36
N ALA A 39 8.04 -31.89 28.62
CA ALA A 39 7.13 -30.80 28.93
C ALA A 39 7.51 -29.49 28.22
N LEU A 40 8.80 -29.14 28.20
CA LEU A 40 9.32 -27.98 27.47
C LEU A 40 9.09 -28.12 25.95
N GLN A 41 9.31 -29.30 25.38
CA GLN A 41 9.10 -29.52 23.96
C GLN A 41 7.62 -29.40 23.56
N VAL A 42 6.70 -29.91 24.38
CA VAL A 42 5.25 -29.75 24.17
C VAL A 42 4.86 -28.27 24.24
N ASN A 43 5.44 -27.51 25.18
CA ASN A 43 5.17 -26.08 25.29
C ASN A 43 5.68 -25.30 24.07
N ASN A 44 6.94 -25.52 23.68
CA ASN A 44 7.55 -24.89 22.50
C ASN A 44 6.78 -25.22 21.21
N TYR A 45 6.29 -26.46 21.07
CA TYR A 45 5.46 -26.84 19.93
C TYR A 45 4.14 -26.09 19.89
N ARG A 46 3.43 -25.94 21.03
CA ARG A 46 2.19 -25.15 21.10
C ARG A 46 2.42 -23.67 20.77
N GLU A 47 3.50 -23.08 21.30
CA GLU A 47 3.88 -21.69 21.01
C GLU A 47 4.22 -21.48 19.53
N ALA A 48 4.93 -22.42 18.91
CA ALA A 48 5.24 -22.39 17.49
C ALA A 48 3.96 -22.47 16.62
N GLN A 49 3.00 -23.33 16.98
CA GLN A 49 1.72 -23.40 16.27
C GLN A 49 0.91 -22.11 16.41
N GLN A 50 0.88 -21.52 17.61
CA GLN A 50 0.19 -20.25 17.83
C GLN A 50 0.83 -19.11 17.04
N THR A 51 2.17 -19.06 16.99
CA THR A 51 2.91 -18.07 16.19
C THR A 51 2.62 -18.23 14.71
N LYS A 52 2.63 -19.46 14.19
CA LYS A 52 2.30 -19.76 12.79
C LYS A 52 0.86 -19.37 12.42
N ALA A 53 -0.09 -19.60 13.33
CA ALA A 53 -1.49 -19.20 13.11
C ALA A 53 -1.63 -17.67 13.04
N ARG A 54 -0.91 -16.92 13.88
CA ARG A 54 -0.87 -15.45 13.84
C ARG A 54 -0.20 -14.94 12.56
N GLU A 55 0.92 -15.52 12.17
CA GLU A 55 1.58 -15.20 10.90
C GLU A 55 0.63 -15.39 9.73
N THR A 56 -0.06 -16.53 9.67
CA THR A 56 -1.05 -16.83 8.62
C THR A 56 -2.17 -15.79 8.57
N ALA A 57 -2.69 -15.38 9.73
CA ALA A 57 -3.70 -14.32 9.80
C ALA A 57 -3.18 -12.98 9.25
N PHE A 58 -1.96 -12.58 9.62
CA PHE A 58 -1.33 -11.37 9.10
C PHE A 58 -1.06 -11.46 7.59
N LEU A 59 -0.60 -12.61 7.09
CA LEU A 59 -0.40 -12.82 5.65
C LEU A 59 -1.71 -12.66 4.87
N HIS A 60 -2.83 -13.15 5.38
CA HIS A 60 -4.14 -12.90 4.76
C HIS A 60 -4.54 -11.42 4.78
N GLY A 61 -4.32 -10.71 5.89
CA GLY A 61 -4.58 -9.27 5.98
C GLY A 61 -3.72 -8.47 5.00
N LEU A 62 -2.40 -8.71 4.98
CA LEU A 62 -1.46 -8.08 4.06
C LEU A 62 -1.84 -8.35 2.61
N ARG A 63 -2.22 -9.58 2.27
CA ARG A 63 -2.67 -9.93 0.93
C ARG A 63 -3.91 -9.12 0.52
N SER A 64 -4.88 -9.00 1.42
CA SER A 64 -6.10 -8.22 1.18
C SER A 64 -5.78 -6.74 0.95
N ASP A 65 -4.95 -6.15 1.81
CA ASP A 65 -4.53 -4.76 1.69
C ASP A 65 -3.77 -4.51 0.37
N LEU A 66 -2.84 -5.40 0.01
CA LEU A 66 -2.07 -5.29 -1.23
C LEU A 66 -2.92 -5.43 -2.49
N LEU A 67 -3.97 -6.26 -2.48
CA LEU A 67 -4.90 -6.36 -3.62
C LEU A 67 -5.71 -5.09 -3.82
N LEU A 68 -6.15 -4.46 -2.72
CA LEU A 68 -6.83 -3.15 -2.77
C LEU A 68 -5.87 -2.06 -3.27
N ASN A 69 -4.63 -2.08 -2.82
CA ASN A 69 -3.60 -1.16 -3.30
C ASN A 69 -3.33 -1.34 -4.79
N LEU A 70 -3.26 -2.58 -5.28
CA LEU A 70 -3.00 -2.85 -6.69
C LEU A 70 -4.08 -2.22 -7.60
N ASP A 71 -5.35 -2.34 -7.21
CA ASP A 71 -6.47 -1.72 -7.92
C ASP A 71 -6.38 -0.17 -7.86
N GLU A 72 -6.12 0.39 -6.69
CA GLU A 72 -5.99 1.84 -6.52
C GLU A 72 -4.79 2.43 -7.27
N LEU A 73 -3.66 1.72 -7.32
CA LEU A 73 -2.49 2.09 -8.12
C LEU A 73 -2.84 2.16 -9.61
N GLN A 74 -3.54 1.15 -10.14
CA GLN A 74 -3.95 1.12 -11.55
C GLN A 74 -4.95 2.23 -11.88
N ARG A 75 -5.92 2.49 -10.99
CA ARG A 75 -6.85 3.62 -11.12
C ARG A 75 -6.10 4.95 -11.10
N SER A 76 -5.13 5.12 -10.21
CA SER A 76 -4.29 6.32 -10.13
C SER A 76 -3.45 6.55 -11.38
N ILE A 77 -2.76 5.53 -11.90
CA ILE A 77 -2.01 5.62 -13.15
C ILE A 77 -2.91 6.08 -14.31
N THR A 78 -4.11 5.52 -14.39
CA THR A 78 -5.10 5.90 -15.42
C THR A 78 -5.53 7.36 -15.27
N ARG A 79 -5.80 7.83 -14.04
CA ARG A 79 -6.16 9.23 -13.75
C ARG A 79 -5.04 10.19 -14.16
N TYR A 80 -3.80 9.96 -13.70
CA TYR A 80 -2.67 10.83 -14.04
C TYR A 80 -2.36 10.81 -15.54
N SER A 81 -2.53 9.67 -16.21
CA SER A 81 -2.37 9.58 -17.67
C SER A 81 -3.42 10.40 -18.42
N ARG A 82 -4.67 10.43 -17.92
CA ARG A 82 -5.76 11.22 -18.52
C ARG A 82 -5.56 12.72 -18.30
N ALA A 83 -5.12 13.11 -17.10
CA ALA A 83 -4.73 14.49 -16.81
C ALA A 83 -3.55 14.93 -17.70
N GLY A 84 -2.50 14.12 -17.81
CA GLY A 84 -1.33 14.39 -18.66
C GLY A 84 -1.71 14.60 -20.13
N ARG A 85 -2.54 13.72 -20.71
CA ARG A 85 -3.06 13.89 -22.08
C ARG A 85 -3.90 15.17 -22.24
N SER A 86 -4.72 15.51 -21.26
CA SER A 86 -5.49 16.76 -21.29
C SER A 86 -4.58 18.00 -21.18
N ALA A 87 -3.51 17.91 -20.39
CA ALA A 87 -2.49 18.95 -20.33
C ALA A 87 -1.76 19.13 -21.66
N GLU A 88 -1.41 18.04 -22.36
CA GLU A 88 -0.82 18.11 -23.71
C GLU A 88 -1.74 18.83 -24.71
N VAL A 89 -3.04 18.53 -24.69
CA VAL A 89 -4.02 19.23 -25.53
C VAL A 89 -4.07 20.72 -25.17
N MET A 90 -4.14 21.06 -23.89
CA MET A 90 -4.16 22.46 -23.45
C MET A 90 -2.89 23.20 -23.85
N ILE A 91 -1.71 22.60 -23.67
CA ILE A 91 -0.42 23.14 -24.11
C ILE A 91 -0.44 23.44 -25.61
N SER A 92 -1.00 22.55 -26.43
CA SER A 92 -1.09 22.78 -27.88
C SER A 92 -1.88 24.04 -28.22
N TYR A 93 -2.94 24.37 -27.47
CA TYR A 93 -3.69 25.62 -27.65
C TYR A 93 -2.85 26.86 -27.28
N PHE A 94 -2.04 26.78 -26.22
CA PHE A 94 -1.08 27.83 -25.87
C PHE A 94 0.05 28.00 -26.90
N GLU A 95 0.27 27.02 -27.78
CA GLU A 95 1.27 27.02 -28.84
C GLU A 95 0.68 27.35 -30.22
N GLY A 96 -0.61 27.70 -30.26
CA GLY A 96 -1.27 28.21 -31.47
C GLY A 96 -2.07 27.16 -32.25
N ALA A 97 -2.29 25.96 -31.70
CA ALA A 97 -3.24 25.02 -32.29
C ALA A 97 -4.65 25.62 -32.31
N PRO A 98 -5.43 25.44 -33.40
CA PRO A 98 -6.76 26.01 -33.50
C PRO A 98 -7.70 25.36 -32.49
N ILE A 99 -8.47 26.20 -31.78
CA ILE A 99 -9.53 25.75 -30.88
C ILE A 99 -10.78 25.52 -31.74
N THR A 100 -11.00 24.27 -32.13
CA THR A 100 -12.14 23.89 -32.97
C THR A 100 -13.41 23.66 -32.13
N ASN A 101 -13.26 23.35 -30.84
CA ASN A 101 -14.37 23.18 -29.90
C ASN A 101 -14.01 23.72 -28.51
N THR A 102 -14.77 24.73 -28.07
CA THR A 102 -14.69 25.36 -26.75
C THR A 102 -14.96 24.39 -25.61
N ASP A 103 -15.87 23.43 -25.82
CA ASP A 103 -16.25 22.43 -24.83
C ASP A 103 -15.08 21.47 -24.57
N SER A 104 -14.24 21.25 -25.60
CA SER A 104 -12.97 20.52 -25.47
C SER A 104 -12.02 21.20 -24.48
N LEU A 105 -11.96 22.54 -24.47
CA LEU A 105 -11.08 23.29 -23.57
C LEU A 105 -11.53 23.19 -22.11
N ASN A 106 -12.83 23.40 -21.85
CA ASN A 106 -13.40 23.27 -20.52
C ASN A 106 -13.27 21.84 -20.00
N PHE A 107 -13.49 20.84 -20.86
CA PHE A 107 -13.27 19.44 -20.54
C PHE A 107 -11.82 19.16 -20.12
N HIS A 108 -10.84 19.55 -20.94
CA HIS A 108 -9.42 19.30 -20.64
C HIS A 108 -8.95 20.08 -19.41
N THR A 109 -9.49 21.28 -19.19
CA THR A 109 -9.25 22.03 -17.95
C THR A 109 -9.78 21.25 -16.75
N MET A 110 -11.04 20.79 -16.77
CA MET A 110 -11.63 20.02 -15.67
C MET A 110 -10.90 18.68 -15.43
N GLU A 111 -10.46 18.01 -16.48
CA GLU A 111 -9.64 16.78 -16.36
C GLU A 111 -8.33 17.01 -15.60
N VAL A 112 -7.67 18.15 -15.82
CA VAL A 112 -6.44 18.49 -15.10
C VAL A 112 -6.73 18.99 -13.69
N LEU A 113 -7.80 19.77 -13.51
CA LEU A 113 -8.17 20.35 -12.22
C LEU A 113 -8.77 19.34 -11.23
N TYR A 114 -9.27 18.20 -11.73
CA TYR A 114 -9.85 17.14 -10.91
C TYR A 114 -8.79 16.53 -9.97
N TRP A 115 -8.92 16.83 -8.69
CA TRP A 115 -8.02 16.33 -7.64
C TRP A 115 -8.59 15.07 -6.99
N ASP A 116 -7.90 13.95 -7.21
CA ASP A 116 -8.25 12.65 -6.67
C ASP A 116 -6.96 11.87 -6.37
N PRO A 117 -6.37 12.12 -5.18
CA PRO A 117 -5.06 11.58 -4.83
C PRO A 117 -5.11 10.05 -4.68
N PHE A 118 -4.01 9.38 -5.03
CA PHE A 118 -3.77 8.01 -4.59
C PHE A 118 -3.82 7.92 -3.06
N ILE A 119 -4.49 6.90 -2.53
CA ILE A 119 -4.55 6.61 -1.10
C ILE A 119 -4.28 5.13 -0.90
N ARG A 120 -3.22 4.79 -0.16
CA ARG A 120 -2.90 3.41 0.19
C ARG A 120 -3.77 2.87 1.33
N ASN A 121 -4.06 1.58 1.26
CA ASN A 121 -4.45 0.77 2.40
C ASN A 121 -3.21 0.06 2.99
N ASN A 122 -2.88 0.40 4.23
CA ASN A 122 -1.79 -0.25 4.99
C ASN A 122 -2.23 -0.68 6.39
N SER A 123 -3.52 -1.02 6.56
CA SER A 123 -4.12 -1.29 7.87
C SER A 123 -3.40 -2.41 8.63
N THR A 124 -3.14 -3.54 7.96
CA THR A 124 -2.48 -4.71 8.55
C THR A 124 -1.02 -4.41 8.90
N LEU A 125 -0.28 -3.76 7.99
CA LEU A 125 1.13 -3.43 8.24
C LEU A 125 1.26 -2.45 9.42
N ARG A 126 0.36 -1.45 9.52
CA ARG A 126 0.31 -0.52 10.65
C ARG A 126 -0.02 -1.22 11.97
N GLU A 127 -0.95 -2.18 11.96
CA GLU A 127 -1.23 -3.01 13.14
C GLU A 127 0.02 -3.78 13.56
N MET A 128 0.73 -4.40 12.62
CA MET A 128 1.94 -5.17 12.92
C MET A 128 3.07 -4.31 13.48
N ILE A 129 3.27 -3.10 12.93
CA ILE A 129 4.27 -2.16 13.42
C ILE A 129 3.90 -1.67 14.83
N SER A 130 2.65 -1.21 15.02
CA SER A 130 2.21 -0.64 16.29
C SER A 130 2.14 -1.66 17.44
N SER A 131 1.82 -2.91 17.15
CA SER A 131 1.78 -4.00 18.13
C SER A 131 3.14 -4.67 18.37
N GLY A 132 4.18 -4.31 17.60
CA GLY A 132 5.48 -5.00 17.62
C GLY A 132 5.44 -6.41 17.01
N SER A 133 4.34 -6.78 16.33
CA SER A 133 4.12 -8.09 15.73
C SER A 133 4.88 -8.30 14.41
N LEU A 134 5.58 -7.30 13.89
CA LEU A 134 6.32 -7.42 12.63
C LEU A 134 7.36 -8.56 12.65
N GLY A 135 7.91 -8.89 13.83
CA GLY A 135 8.84 -10.01 14.01
C GLY A 135 8.21 -11.41 13.86
N ILE A 136 6.88 -11.50 13.76
CA ILE A 136 6.16 -12.78 13.53
C ILE A 136 6.33 -13.26 12.08
N LEU A 137 6.62 -12.35 11.13
CA LEU A 137 6.87 -12.74 9.73
C LEU A 137 8.16 -13.53 9.62
N SER A 138 8.05 -14.77 9.16
CA SER A 138 9.18 -15.67 8.92
C SER A 138 9.95 -15.33 7.63
N ASP A 139 9.29 -14.76 6.62
CA ASP A 139 9.95 -14.26 5.41
C ASP A 139 10.53 -12.86 5.61
N ASP A 140 11.82 -12.80 5.98
CA ASP A 140 12.58 -11.55 6.12
C ASP A 140 12.60 -10.71 4.85
N SER A 141 12.56 -11.34 3.67
CA SER A 141 12.56 -10.60 2.41
C SER A 141 11.21 -9.93 2.16
N LEU A 142 10.10 -10.60 2.48
CA LEU A 142 8.77 -9.96 2.45
C LEU A 142 8.71 -8.80 3.44
N LYS A 143 9.15 -9.01 4.67
CA LYS A 143 9.21 -7.96 5.70
C LYS A 143 9.99 -6.73 5.23
N ASN A 144 11.18 -6.94 4.67
CA ASN A 144 12.00 -5.83 4.17
C ASN A 144 11.39 -5.14 2.94
N GLU A 145 10.72 -5.89 2.05
CA GLU A 145 10.00 -5.31 0.91
C GLU A 145 8.86 -4.40 1.38
N LEU A 146 8.03 -4.87 2.33
CA LEU A 146 6.92 -4.08 2.89
C LEU A 146 7.42 -2.78 3.53
N LEU A 147 8.53 -2.83 4.27
CA LEU A 147 9.13 -1.63 4.87
C LEU A 147 9.68 -0.66 3.81
N ARG A 148 10.28 -1.16 2.73
CA ARG A 148 10.72 -0.31 1.61
C ARG A 148 9.55 0.31 0.87
N MET A 149 8.46 -0.44 0.70
CA MET A 149 7.24 0.05 0.07
C MET A 149 6.65 1.24 0.85
N GLU A 150 6.69 1.23 2.20
CA GLU A 150 6.24 2.40 2.98
C GLU A 150 7.05 3.66 2.65
N LEU A 151 8.37 3.55 2.46
CA LEU A 151 9.20 4.70 2.06
C LEU A 151 8.81 5.23 0.67
N SER A 152 8.54 4.32 -0.27
CA SER A 152 8.08 4.68 -1.62
C SER A 152 6.69 5.32 -1.60
N TYR A 153 5.79 4.84 -0.73
CA TYR A 153 4.49 5.46 -0.54
C TYR A 153 4.58 6.85 0.07
N ASP A 154 5.43 7.05 1.08
CA ASP A 154 5.63 8.37 1.68
C ASP A 154 6.21 9.38 0.65
N LYS A 155 7.06 8.90 -0.27
CA LYS A 155 7.53 9.71 -1.41
C LYS A 155 6.36 10.10 -2.33
N ILE A 156 5.51 9.14 -2.68
CA ILE A 156 4.32 9.38 -3.52
C ILE A 156 3.39 10.41 -2.87
N ASP A 157 3.13 10.29 -1.57
CA ASP A 157 2.33 11.27 -0.81
C ASP A 157 2.94 12.67 -0.90
N GLY A 158 4.27 12.78 -0.77
CA GLY A 158 5.00 14.04 -0.91
C GLY A 158 4.92 14.64 -2.32
N ASP A 159 5.11 13.82 -3.35
CA ASP A 159 5.02 14.25 -4.76
C ASP A 159 3.60 14.72 -5.11
N GLN A 160 2.58 14.06 -4.57
CA GLN A 160 1.18 14.49 -4.72
C GLN A 160 0.92 15.83 -4.02
N GLU A 161 1.40 15.99 -2.80
CA GLU A 161 1.24 17.25 -2.06
C GLU A 161 1.96 18.41 -2.76
N HIS A 162 3.16 18.18 -3.31
CA HIS A 162 3.85 19.16 -4.15
C HIS A 162 3.02 19.55 -5.38
N MET A 163 2.50 18.56 -6.12
CA MET A 163 1.62 18.80 -7.27
C MET A 163 0.40 19.64 -6.88
N ARG A 164 -0.20 19.38 -5.70
CA ARG A 164 -1.37 20.13 -5.21
C ARG A 164 -1.04 21.61 -5.02
N TYR A 165 0.14 21.94 -4.48
CA TYR A 165 0.59 23.33 -4.35
C TYR A 165 0.82 24.00 -5.69
N ASP A 166 1.47 23.31 -6.64
CA ASP A 166 1.63 23.82 -8.01
C ASP A 166 0.27 24.14 -8.64
N TYR A 167 -0.71 23.25 -8.47
CA TYR A 167 -2.04 23.43 -9.04
C TYR A 167 -2.77 24.60 -8.41
N GLN A 168 -2.62 24.82 -7.10
CA GLN A 168 -3.22 25.98 -6.43
C GLN A 168 -2.74 27.31 -7.01
N GLU A 169 -1.44 27.44 -7.23
CA GLU A 169 -0.85 28.68 -7.71
C GLU A 169 -1.08 28.88 -9.21
N TYR A 170 -0.81 27.85 -10.02
CA TYR A 170 -0.68 27.96 -11.47
C TYR A 170 -1.92 27.53 -12.25
N LEU A 171 -2.88 26.83 -11.63
CA LEU A 171 -4.06 26.32 -12.32
C LEU A 171 -5.36 26.83 -11.68
N TYR A 172 -5.62 26.50 -10.42
CA TYR A 172 -6.83 26.93 -9.70
C TYR A 172 -6.92 28.44 -9.61
N GLY A 173 -5.84 29.13 -9.24
CA GLY A 173 -5.82 30.59 -9.17
C GLY A 173 -6.23 31.26 -10.48
N PRO A 174 -5.50 31.06 -11.59
CA PRO A 174 -5.85 31.65 -12.89
C PRO A 174 -7.26 31.28 -13.38
N PHE A 175 -7.64 30.00 -13.25
CA PHE A 175 -8.93 29.53 -13.72
C PHE A 175 -10.09 30.10 -12.89
N PHE A 176 -9.99 30.15 -11.56
CA PHE A 176 -11.08 30.66 -10.71
C PHE A 176 -11.25 32.18 -10.79
N ARG A 177 -10.19 32.92 -11.17
CA ARG A 177 -10.28 34.37 -11.37
C ARG A 177 -10.89 34.77 -12.71
N THR A 178 -10.82 33.89 -13.71
CA THR A 178 -11.10 34.25 -15.11
C THR A 178 -12.18 33.37 -15.73
N GLY A 179 -12.12 32.07 -15.49
CA GLY A 179 -13.03 31.06 -16.03
C GLY A 179 -14.36 30.97 -15.27
N ASP A 180 -15.35 30.39 -15.93
CA ASP A 180 -16.63 30.02 -15.32
C ASP A 180 -16.60 28.52 -14.97
N VAL A 181 -16.32 28.22 -13.70
CA VAL A 181 -16.27 26.84 -13.17
C VAL A 181 -17.63 26.14 -13.34
N GLY A 182 -18.74 26.88 -13.20
CA GLY A 182 -20.08 26.32 -13.33
C GLY A 182 -20.38 25.90 -14.76
N GLN A 183 -19.97 26.70 -15.75
CA GLN A 183 -20.06 26.32 -17.15
C GLN A 183 -19.10 25.17 -17.49
N ALA A 184 -17.86 25.23 -17.01
CA ALA A 184 -16.89 24.17 -17.27
C ALA A 184 -17.33 22.82 -16.69
N TYR A 185 -17.96 22.80 -15.51
CA TYR A 185 -18.58 21.61 -14.95
C TYR A 185 -19.70 21.05 -15.84
N LYS A 186 -20.59 21.91 -16.37
CA LYS A 186 -21.67 21.47 -17.27
C LYS A 186 -21.13 20.86 -18.55
N ASP A 187 -20.12 21.49 -19.16
CA ASP A 187 -19.49 21.01 -20.39
C ASP A 187 -18.78 19.66 -20.14
N TYR A 188 -18.07 19.55 -19.00
CA TYR A 188 -17.43 18.31 -18.56
C TYR A 188 -18.43 17.16 -18.40
N MET A 189 -19.54 17.41 -17.68
CA MET A 189 -20.58 16.40 -17.46
C MET A 189 -21.34 16.04 -18.74
N ALA A 190 -21.54 16.98 -19.66
CA ALA A 190 -22.17 16.72 -20.95
C ALA A 190 -21.33 15.77 -21.80
N ILE A 191 -20.01 16.00 -21.86
CA ILE A 191 -19.07 15.14 -22.60
C ILE A 191 -18.99 13.75 -21.96
N LEU A 192 -18.89 13.66 -20.63
CA LEU A 192 -18.90 12.36 -19.92
C LEU A 192 -20.22 11.59 -20.12
N GLY A 193 -21.34 12.30 -20.24
CA GLY A 193 -22.66 11.73 -20.52
C GLY A 193 -22.90 11.33 -21.99
N GLY A 194 -21.90 11.50 -22.88
CA GLY A 194 -22.02 11.19 -24.29
C GLY A 194 -22.86 12.20 -25.10
N VAL A 195 -23.09 13.40 -24.56
CA VAL A 195 -23.79 14.47 -25.25
C VAL A 195 -22.78 15.28 -26.05
N GLU A 196 -22.76 15.07 -27.37
CA GLU A 196 -21.79 15.67 -28.29
C GLU A 196 -21.92 17.19 -28.49
N GLN A 197 -23.00 17.82 -27.97
CA GLN A 197 -23.26 19.25 -28.20
C GLN A 197 -23.90 19.91 -26.98
N ALA A 198 -23.09 20.38 -26.05
CA ALA A 198 -23.52 21.40 -25.10
C ALA A 198 -23.44 22.77 -25.82
N THR A 199 -24.56 23.21 -26.41
CA THR A 199 -24.86 24.61 -26.80
C THR A 199 -23.63 25.52 -26.96
N LYS A 200 -23.18 25.76 -28.20
CA LYS A 200 -22.18 26.78 -28.58
C LYS A 200 -22.41 28.08 -27.81
N ASN A 201 -21.74 28.25 -26.68
CA ASN A 201 -21.89 29.44 -25.87
C ASN A 201 -20.80 30.42 -26.28
N THR A 202 -21.13 31.27 -27.26
CA THR A 202 -20.26 32.31 -27.84
C THR A 202 -19.75 33.33 -26.81
N ARG A 203 -20.25 33.29 -25.56
CA ARG A 203 -19.83 34.16 -24.45
C ARG A 203 -18.44 33.85 -23.86
N ASN A 204 -17.81 32.72 -24.22
CA ASN A 204 -16.53 32.31 -23.63
C ASN A 204 -15.28 32.69 -24.45
N ALA A 205 -15.41 33.27 -25.64
CA ALA A 205 -14.26 33.55 -26.50
C ALA A 205 -13.25 34.53 -25.86
N ASP A 206 -13.74 35.59 -25.21
CA ASP A 206 -12.89 36.57 -24.52
C ASP A 206 -12.23 35.95 -23.28
N VAL A 207 -12.97 35.18 -22.49
CA VAL A 207 -12.46 34.46 -21.30
C VAL A 207 -11.35 33.48 -21.69
N ILE A 208 -11.55 32.71 -22.75
CA ILE A 208 -10.56 31.75 -23.27
C ILE A 208 -9.33 32.47 -23.77
N LYS A 209 -9.51 33.60 -24.47
CA LYS A 209 -8.39 34.41 -24.90
C LYS A 209 -7.60 34.94 -23.71
N VAL A 210 -8.24 35.35 -22.61
CA VAL A 210 -7.53 35.78 -21.40
C VAL A 210 -6.76 34.61 -20.79
N LEU A 211 -7.40 33.45 -20.60
CA LEU A 211 -6.76 32.26 -20.05
C LEU A 211 -5.57 31.77 -20.90
N LEU A 212 -5.73 31.73 -22.23
CA LEU A 212 -4.68 31.26 -23.13
C LEU A 212 -3.53 32.27 -23.33
N ASN A 213 -3.69 33.50 -22.86
CA ASN A 213 -2.60 34.48 -22.79
C ASN A 213 -1.99 34.59 -21.39
N ASP A 214 -2.48 33.84 -20.40
CA ASP A 214 -1.92 33.82 -19.04
C ASP A 214 -0.72 32.86 -18.96
N PRO A 215 0.52 33.37 -18.76
CA PRO A 215 1.70 32.53 -18.66
C PRO A 215 1.71 31.64 -17.41
N ALA A 216 1.08 32.06 -16.31
CA ALA A 216 0.96 31.22 -15.12
C ALA A 216 0.07 30.02 -15.41
N TYR A 217 -1.04 30.25 -16.12
CA TYR A 217 -1.94 29.17 -16.54
C TYR A 217 -1.26 28.19 -17.49
N LYS A 218 -0.49 28.69 -18.47
CA LYS A 218 0.36 27.85 -19.33
C LYS A 218 1.34 27.00 -18.53
N ASN A 219 2.07 27.60 -17.59
CA ASN A 219 3.03 26.91 -16.75
C ASN A 219 2.38 25.79 -15.93
N GLY A 220 1.15 26.01 -15.45
CA GLY A 220 0.38 25.01 -14.72
C GLY A 220 0.19 23.71 -15.50
N PHE A 221 -0.09 23.79 -16.80
CA PHE A 221 -0.21 22.58 -17.64
C PHE A 221 1.12 21.88 -17.91
N PHE A 222 2.22 22.62 -18.04
CA PHE A 222 3.56 22.00 -18.12
C PHE A 222 3.95 21.31 -16.82
N LEU A 223 3.64 21.91 -15.66
CA LEU A 223 3.84 21.29 -14.35
C LEU A 223 2.97 20.05 -14.19
N CYS A 224 1.71 20.08 -14.64
CA CYS A 224 0.86 18.90 -14.70
C CYS A 224 1.53 17.76 -15.49
N LEU A 225 2.07 18.03 -16.69
CA LEU A 225 2.72 17.02 -17.51
C LEU A 225 3.97 16.43 -16.83
N LEU A 226 4.81 17.28 -16.24
CA LEU A 226 6.00 16.87 -15.49
C LEU A 226 5.63 15.99 -14.29
N ASN A 227 4.70 16.46 -13.47
CA ASN A 227 4.29 15.79 -12.24
C ASN A 227 3.55 14.47 -12.55
N ALA A 228 2.70 14.44 -13.59
CA ALA A 228 2.02 13.22 -14.04
C ALA A 228 3.03 12.15 -14.46
N LYS A 229 4.07 12.51 -15.23
CA LYS A 229 5.12 11.57 -15.65
C LYS A 229 5.85 10.96 -14.45
N ASN A 230 6.25 11.80 -13.48
CA ASN A 230 6.98 11.34 -12.30
C ASN A 230 6.11 10.44 -11.41
N LEU A 231 4.86 10.85 -11.13
CA LEU A 231 3.94 10.06 -10.32
C LEU A 231 3.59 8.73 -10.99
N ILE A 232 3.32 8.72 -12.29
CA ILE A 232 3.04 7.47 -13.03
C ILE A 232 4.23 6.51 -12.88
N SER A 233 5.46 6.99 -13.07
CA SER A 233 6.66 6.15 -12.90
C SER A 233 6.76 5.56 -11.49
N ASN A 234 6.56 6.38 -10.44
CA ASN A 234 6.59 5.88 -9.06
C ASN A 234 5.47 4.85 -8.79
N LEU A 235 4.26 5.11 -9.31
CA LEU A 235 3.11 4.20 -9.15
C LEU A 235 3.32 2.87 -9.87
N GLU A 236 3.92 2.88 -11.07
CA GLU A 236 4.28 1.67 -11.83
C GLU A 236 5.32 0.82 -11.08
N GLU A 237 6.32 1.45 -10.45
CA GLU A 237 7.27 0.75 -9.57
C GLU A 237 6.55 0.10 -8.38
N MET A 238 5.57 0.81 -7.79
CA MET A 238 4.77 0.26 -6.70
C MET A 238 3.86 -0.89 -7.14
N VAL A 239 3.37 -0.90 -8.38
CA VAL A 239 2.65 -2.05 -8.94
C VAL A 239 3.55 -3.29 -8.95
N ILE A 240 4.80 -3.15 -9.39
CA ILE A 240 5.77 -4.25 -9.45
C ILE A 240 6.08 -4.77 -8.04
N SER A 241 6.37 -3.89 -7.08
CA SER A 241 6.63 -4.29 -5.69
C SER A 241 5.42 -4.94 -5.01
N THR A 242 4.21 -4.46 -5.33
CA THR A 242 2.95 -5.03 -4.83
C THR A 242 2.74 -6.45 -5.36
N GLN A 243 2.92 -6.66 -6.67
CA GLN A 243 2.81 -7.99 -7.29
C GLN A 243 3.83 -8.97 -6.72
N ARG A 244 5.10 -8.55 -6.58
CA ARG A 244 6.15 -9.38 -5.97
C ARG A 244 5.83 -9.77 -4.53
N SER A 245 5.28 -8.84 -3.74
CA SER A 245 4.88 -9.11 -2.36
C SER A 245 3.71 -10.07 -2.28
N LEU A 246 2.72 -9.92 -3.17
CA LEU A 246 1.59 -10.85 -3.30
C LEU A 246 2.06 -12.27 -3.64
N GLU A 247 2.95 -12.42 -4.62
CA GLU A 247 3.51 -13.73 -4.98
C GLU A 247 4.21 -14.41 -3.80
N ARG A 248 5.00 -13.66 -3.03
CA ARG A 248 5.68 -14.17 -1.82
C ARG A 248 4.70 -14.59 -0.74
N ILE A 249 3.64 -13.82 -0.53
CA ILE A 249 2.60 -14.16 0.44
C ILE A 249 1.87 -15.43 -0.01
N ASP A 250 1.50 -15.53 -1.28
CA ASP A 250 0.80 -16.69 -1.83
C ASP A 250 1.64 -17.97 -1.71
N ILE A 251 2.95 -17.89 -1.95
CA ILE A 251 3.88 -19.01 -1.72
C ILE A 251 3.87 -19.47 -0.25
N GLN A 252 3.82 -18.55 0.70
CA GLN A 252 3.81 -18.87 2.14
C GLN A 252 2.47 -19.46 2.59
N LEU A 253 1.36 -18.91 2.11
CA LEU A 253 0.01 -19.42 2.41
C LEU A 253 -0.18 -20.83 1.84
N ASN A 254 0.30 -21.11 0.62
CA ASN A 254 0.20 -22.43 -0.01
C ASN A 254 1.02 -23.51 0.71
N LYS A 255 2.19 -23.15 1.28
CA LYS A 255 2.99 -24.04 2.13
C LYS A 255 2.29 -24.39 3.45
N THR A 256 1.37 -23.54 3.89
CA THR A 256 0.68 -23.72 5.18
C THR A 256 -0.55 -24.61 5.07
N GLY A 257 -1.18 -24.69 3.88
CA GLY A 257 -2.32 -25.57 3.60
C GLY A 257 -1.98 -27.04 3.29
N THR A 258 -0.70 -27.43 3.28
CA THR A 258 -0.23 -28.80 2.94
C THR A 258 0.16 -29.66 4.16
N LEU A 259 -0.22 -29.24 5.37
CA LEU A 259 -0.03 -29.99 6.64
C LEU A 259 -1.37 -30.36 7.24
#